data_AF-A0A524GQE8-F1
#
_entry.id   AF-A0A524GQE8-F1
#
_cell.length_a   1.000
_cell.length_b   1.000
_cell.length_c   1.000
_cell.angle_alpha   90.00
_cell.angle_beta   90.00
_cell.angle_gamma   90.00
#
_symmetry.space_group_name_H-M   'P 1'
#
loop_
_entity.id
_entity.type
_entity.pdbx_description
1 polymer ?
#
loop_
_entity_poly.entity_id
_entity_poly.type
_entity_poly.pdbx_seq_one_letter_code
_entity_poly.pdbx_strand_id
1 'polypeptide(L)'
;MATLSKRQKAAREKLDSQKVYEISDALSLVKELATAKFAESIDVCVNLGVDPRKSEQVVRGSTVLPNGTGKTVRVAVFAQGENAEKAKAAGADIVGFDDLAEAIKGGEMNFDVVIATPDAMRVVGQLGQILGPRGLMPNPKVGTVTADVSTAVKNAKAGQVRYRTDKAGIIHCPIGRSDFEVDALKENL
;
A
#
# COMPACT_ATOMS: atom_id res chain seq x y z
N MET A 1 -26.72 17.40 13.29
CA MET A 1 -25.50 16.62 13.61
C MET A 1 -25.88 15.16 13.67
N ALA A 2 -25.16 14.27 12.98
CA ALA A 2 -25.45 12.84 13.01
C ALA A 2 -25.24 12.31 14.44
N THR A 3 -26.20 11.53 14.94
CA THR A 3 -26.10 10.88 16.25
C THR A 3 -25.03 9.78 16.21
N LEU A 4 -24.11 9.81 17.19
CA LEU A 4 -23.05 8.80 17.29
C LEU A 4 -23.64 7.41 17.54
N SER A 5 -23.11 6.41 16.85
CA SER A 5 -23.47 5.01 17.09
C SER A 5 -23.03 4.53 18.47
N LYS A 6 -23.68 3.48 19.00
CA LYS A 6 -23.30 2.87 20.29
C LYS A 6 -21.82 2.50 20.35
N ARG A 7 -21.29 1.96 19.25
CA ARG A 7 -19.87 1.59 19.11
C ARG A 7 -18.94 2.79 19.21
N GLN A 8 -19.27 3.89 18.53
CA GLN A 8 -18.46 5.12 18.56
C GLN A 8 -18.46 5.79 19.94
N LYS A 9 -19.59 5.73 20.66
CA LYS A 9 -19.68 6.25 22.04
C LYS A 9 -18.77 5.46 22.98
N ALA A 10 -18.85 4.12 22.94
CA ALA A 10 -18.00 3.25 23.75
C ALA A 10 -16.50 3.45 23.47
N ALA A 11 -16.11 3.66 22.21
CA ALA A 11 -14.72 3.96 21.87
C ALA A 11 -14.26 5.33 22.41
N ARG A 12 -15.11 6.37 22.30
CA ARG A 12 -14.79 7.71 22.83
C ARG A 12 -14.70 7.76 24.35
N GLU A 13 -15.44 6.92 25.06
CA GLU A 13 -15.35 6.82 26.52
C GLU A 13 -13.99 6.27 26.98
N LYS A 14 -13.35 5.42 26.17
CA LYS A 14 -12.01 4.87 26.45
C LYS A 14 -10.86 5.75 25.97
N LEU A 15 -11.15 6.77 25.16
CA LEU A 15 -10.15 7.62 24.50
C LEU A 15 -10.19 9.05 25.05
N ASP A 16 -9.12 9.47 25.71
CA ASP A 16 -8.86 10.89 25.93
C ASP A 16 -8.22 11.52 24.67
N SER A 17 -8.92 12.47 24.05
CA SER A 17 -8.47 13.16 22.84
C SER A 17 -7.33 14.18 23.05
N GLN A 18 -7.08 14.60 24.30
CA GLN A 18 -6.02 15.56 24.62
C GLN A 18 -4.75 14.88 25.13
N LYS A 19 -4.84 13.60 25.52
CA LYS A 19 -3.71 12.84 26.02
C LYS A 19 -2.82 12.35 24.88
N VAL A 20 -1.51 12.54 25.05
CA VAL A 20 -0.48 11.88 24.24
C VAL A 20 -0.18 10.54 24.90
N TYR A 21 -0.46 9.45 24.18
CA TYR A 21 -0.20 8.08 24.65
C TYR A 21 1.20 7.65 24.25
N GLU A 22 1.81 6.78 25.06
CA GLU A 22 3.00 6.04 24.61
C GLU A 22 2.60 5.08 23.47
N ILE A 23 3.54 4.78 22.58
CA ILE A 23 3.29 3.96 21.39
C ILE A 23 2.72 2.57 21.77
N SER A 24 3.30 1.92 22.78
CA SER A 24 2.84 0.62 23.29
C SER A 24 1.39 0.65 23.76
N ASP A 25 1.04 1.66 24.55
CA ASP A 25 -0.31 1.85 25.08
C ASP A 25 -1.31 2.16 23.95
N ALA A 26 -0.92 3.02 23.02
CA ALA A 26 -1.74 3.40 21.87
C ALA A 26 -2.06 2.18 20.98
N LEU A 27 -1.05 1.36 20.66
CA LEU A 27 -1.22 0.17 19.83
C LEU A 27 -2.11 -0.88 20.53
N SER A 28 -1.92 -1.08 21.83
CA SER A 28 -2.77 -1.98 22.63
C SER A 28 -4.22 -1.51 22.63
N LEU A 29 -4.44 -0.22 22.84
CA LEU A 29 -5.78 0.38 22.83
C LEU A 29 -6.44 0.29 21.45
N VAL A 30 -5.70 0.53 20.37
CA VAL A 30 -6.22 0.41 18.99
C VAL A 30 -6.68 -1.02 18.72
N LYS A 31 -5.91 -2.03 19.15
CA LYS A 31 -6.30 -3.44 19.03
C LYS A 31 -7.57 -3.76 19.84
N GLU A 32 -7.71 -3.25 21.06
CA GLU A 32 -8.93 -3.44 21.86
C GLU A 32 -10.18 -2.81 21.24
N LEU A 33 -10.00 -1.72 20.49
CA LEU A 33 -11.09 -1.00 19.84
C LEU A 33 -11.47 -1.61 18.48
N ALA A 34 -10.63 -2.48 17.91
CA ALA A 34 -10.91 -3.24 16.70
C ALA A 34 -11.97 -4.31 16.98
N THR A 35 -13.24 -3.97 16.75
CA THR A 35 -14.42 -4.75 17.14
C THR A 35 -15.17 -5.35 15.95
N ALA A 36 -14.69 -5.15 14.72
CA ALA A 36 -15.22 -5.81 13.54
C ALA A 36 -15.00 -7.32 13.58
N LYS A 37 -15.77 -8.03 12.76
CA LYS A 37 -15.70 -9.50 12.63
C LYS A 37 -14.50 -9.98 11.80
N PHE A 38 -13.74 -9.06 11.21
CA PHE A 38 -12.57 -9.32 10.39
C PHE A 38 -11.38 -8.55 10.95
N ALA A 39 -10.16 -8.97 10.62
CA ALA A 39 -8.95 -8.28 11.05
C ALA A 39 -8.90 -6.87 10.45
N GLU A 40 -9.03 -5.85 11.30
CA GLU A 40 -9.03 -4.44 10.89
C GLU A 40 -7.60 -4.02 10.51
N SER A 41 -7.47 -3.09 9.55
CA SER A 41 -6.17 -2.48 9.23
C SER A 41 -5.82 -1.46 10.31
N ILE A 42 -4.57 -1.46 10.76
CA ILE A 42 -4.03 -0.44 11.64
C ILE A 42 -3.15 0.47 10.80
N ASP A 43 -3.56 1.74 10.70
CA ASP A 43 -2.93 2.75 9.87
C ASP A 43 -2.37 3.87 10.74
N VAL A 44 -1.25 4.45 10.31
CA VAL A 44 -0.67 5.67 10.88
C VAL A 44 -0.90 6.85 9.93
N CYS A 45 -1.29 7.99 10.52
CA CYS A 45 -1.44 9.25 9.82
C CYS A 45 -0.40 10.23 10.35
N VAL A 46 0.52 10.68 9.49
CA VAL A 46 1.59 11.61 9.84
C VAL A 46 1.38 12.92 9.09
N ASN A 47 1.16 14.01 9.82
CA ASN A 47 1.13 15.35 9.24
C ASN A 47 2.55 15.88 9.10
N LEU A 48 3.00 16.08 7.86
CA LEU A 48 4.37 16.52 7.58
C LEU A 48 4.56 18.04 7.58
N GLY A 49 3.48 18.82 7.60
CA GLY A 49 3.57 20.29 7.50
C GLY A 49 4.10 20.81 6.16
N VAL A 50 4.02 19.99 5.10
CA VAL A 50 4.43 20.38 3.73
C VAL A 50 3.27 20.97 2.94
N ASP A 51 3.57 21.80 1.94
CA ASP A 51 2.57 22.26 0.96
C ASP A 51 2.54 21.30 -0.24
N PRO A 52 1.52 20.41 -0.34
CA PRO A 52 1.44 19.42 -1.42
C PRO A 52 1.15 20.05 -2.79
N ARG A 53 0.89 21.36 -2.88
CA ARG A 53 0.75 22.07 -4.15
C ARG A 53 2.10 22.39 -4.77
N LYS A 54 3.18 22.45 -3.97
CA LYS A 54 4.55 22.67 -4.42
C LYS A 54 5.20 21.33 -4.73
N SER A 55 5.52 21.09 -5.99
CA SER A 55 6.09 19.82 -6.48
C SER A 55 7.35 19.38 -5.71
N GLU A 56 8.16 20.32 -5.25
CA GLU A 56 9.40 20.08 -4.50
C GLU A 56 9.16 19.61 -3.05
N GLN A 57 7.98 19.89 -2.49
CA GLN A 57 7.62 19.50 -1.12
C GLN A 57 6.75 18.24 -1.06
N VAL A 58 6.34 17.70 -2.22
CA VAL A 58 5.55 16.47 -2.29
C VAL A 58 6.41 15.27 -1.89
N VAL A 59 6.08 14.66 -0.76
CA VAL A 59 6.71 13.42 -0.31
C VAL A 59 5.99 12.23 -0.94
N ARG A 60 6.74 11.42 -1.67
CA ARG A 60 6.28 10.16 -2.26
C ARG A 60 7.40 9.14 -2.19
N GLY A 61 7.10 7.96 -1.67
CA GLY A 61 8.09 6.91 -1.53
C GLY A 61 7.46 5.56 -1.27
N SER A 62 8.32 4.60 -0.95
CA SER A 62 7.92 3.26 -0.56
C SER A 62 8.92 2.69 0.41
N THR A 63 8.46 1.89 1.36
CA THR A 63 9.30 1.15 2.28
C THR A 63 8.79 -0.28 2.41
N VAL A 64 9.69 -1.22 2.73
CA VAL A 64 9.33 -2.59 3.07
C VAL A 64 9.21 -2.67 4.58
N LEU A 65 8.03 -3.05 5.08
CA LEU A 65 7.83 -3.22 6.51
C LEU A 65 8.52 -4.50 6.99
N PRO A 66 9.28 -4.46 8.11
CA PRO A 66 9.97 -5.63 8.65
C PRO A 66 9.06 -6.84 8.89
N ASN A 67 7.85 -6.60 9.40
CA ASN A 67 6.86 -7.65 9.69
C ASN A 67 5.77 -7.76 8.61
N GLY A 68 5.95 -7.08 7.46
CA GLY A 68 4.95 -7.00 6.40
C GLY A 68 3.64 -6.32 6.83
N THR A 69 2.62 -6.42 5.98
CA THR A 69 1.29 -5.78 6.21
C THR A 69 0.20 -6.77 6.59
N GLY A 70 0.48 -8.07 6.60
CA GLY A 70 -0.52 -9.13 6.85
C GLY A 70 -1.53 -9.31 5.74
N LYS A 71 -1.37 -8.61 4.60
CA LYS A 71 -2.20 -8.79 3.40
C LYS A 71 -1.46 -9.62 2.37
N THR A 72 -2.11 -10.66 1.86
CA THR A 72 -1.65 -11.35 0.65
C THR A 72 -1.87 -10.45 -0.55
N VAL A 73 -0.78 -9.96 -1.14
CA VAL A 73 -0.80 -9.04 -2.27
C VAL A 73 -0.64 -9.82 -3.56
N ARG A 74 -1.57 -9.65 -4.51
CA ARG A 74 -1.44 -10.19 -5.87
C ARG A 74 -0.65 -9.24 -6.76
N VAL A 75 0.43 -9.73 -7.35
CA VAL A 75 1.38 -8.95 -8.14
C VAL A 75 1.26 -9.31 -9.63
N ALA A 76 0.91 -8.32 -10.44
CA ALA A 76 0.96 -8.40 -11.90
C ALA A 76 2.23 -7.73 -12.41
N VAL A 77 2.94 -8.39 -13.32
CA VAL A 77 4.21 -7.91 -13.87
C VAL A 77 4.11 -7.77 -15.39
N PHE A 78 4.45 -6.57 -15.86
CA PHE A 78 4.65 -6.26 -17.26
C PHE A 78 6.12 -6.39 -17.62
N ALA A 79 6.49 -7.48 -18.26
CA ALA A 79 7.86 -7.77 -18.67
C ALA A 79 7.88 -8.73 -19.87
N GLN A 80 8.97 -8.73 -20.64
CA GLN A 80 9.22 -9.70 -21.72
C GLN A 80 10.56 -10.41 -21.52
N GLY A 81 10.75 -11.50 -22.27
CA GLY A 81 12.00 -12.26 -22.31
C GLY A 81 12.43 -12.76 -20.93
N GLU A 82 13.73 -12.62 -20.63
CA GLU A 82 14.32 -13.07 -19.36
C GLU A 82 13.67 -12.44 -18.13
N ASN A 83 13.20 -11.19 -18.22
CA ASN A 83 12.57 -10.52 -17.09
C ASN A 83 11.21 -11.12 -16.75
N ALA A 84 10.49 -11.67 -17.74
CA ALA A 84 9.26 -12.40 -17.51
C ALA A 84 9.51 -13.72 -16.77
N GLU A 85 10.57 -14.44 -17.14
CA GLU A 85 10.98 -15.67 -16.44
C GLU A 85 11.41 -15.39 -15.00
N LYS A 86 12.23 -14.35 -14.79
CA LYS A 86 12.63 -13.90 -13.45
C LYS A 86 11.44 -13.48 -12.59
N ALA A 87 10.44 -12.82 -13.17
CA ALA A 87 9.22 -12.43 -12.47
C ALA A 87 8.42 -13.66 -11.99
N LYS A 88 8.24 -14.66 -12.87
CA LYS A 88 7.56 -15.92 -12.53
C LYS A 88 8.32 -16.66 -11.44
N ALA A 89 9.64 -16.77 -11.56
CA ALA A 89 10.50 -17.41 -10.55
C ALA A 89 10.48 -16.68 -9.20
N ALA A 90 10.33 -15.35 -9.20
CA ALA A 90 10.19 -14.54 -7.99
C ALA A 90 8.79 -14.66 -7.33
N GLY A 91 7.86 -15.37 -7.96
CA GLY A 91 6.52 -15.64 -7.43
C GLY A 91 5.49 -14.60 -7.83
N ALA A 92 5.64 -13.90 -8.96
CA ALA A 92 4.59 -13.06 -9.52
C ALA A 92 3.35 -13.91 -9.86
N ASP A 93 2.15 -13.37 -9.59
CA ASP A 93 0.89 -14.09 -9.80
C ASP A 93 0.47 -14.06 -11.28
N ILE A 94 0.72 -12.93 -11.95
CA ILE A 94 0.41 -12.72 -13.36
C ILE A 94 1.62 -12.07 -14.02
N VAL A 95 2.08 -12.62 -15.14
CA VAL A 95 3.18 -12.06 -15.94
C VAL A 95 2.77 -12.06 -17.40
N GLY A 96 2.85 -10.90 -18.04
CA GLY A 96 2.51 -10.73 -19.44
C GLY A 96 3.00 -9.40 -20.00
N PHE A 97 2.57 -9.07 -21.22
CA PHE A 97 2.90 -7.82 -21.88
C PHE A 97 1.69 -7.25 -22.62
N ASP A 98 1.55 -7.49 -23.93
CA ASP A 98 0.42 -7.00 -24.72
C ASP A 98 -0.88 -7.76 -24.39
N ASP A 99 -0.77 -9.07 -24.17
CA ASP A 99 -1.86 -9.96 -23.73
C ASP A 99 -2.47 -9.52 -22.40
N LEU A 100 -1.62 -9.22 -21.41
CA LEU A 100 -2.06 -8.72 -20.11
C LEU A 100 -2.71 -7.34 -20.24
N ALA A 101 -2.22 -6.49 -21.15
CA ALA A 101 -2.81 -5.19 -21.40
C ALA A 101 -4.21 -5.31 -22.03
N GLU A 102 -4.41 -6.25 -22.95
CA GLU A 102 -5.71 -6.56 -23.52
C GLU A 102 -6.68 -7.12 -22.47
N ALA A 103 -6.24 -8.05 -21.62
CA ALA A 103 -7.05 -8.58 -20.52
C ALA A 103 -7.51 -7.48 -19.55
N ILE A 104 -6.63 -6.53 -19.21
CA ILE A 104 -6.98 -5.38 -18.36
C ILE A 104 -7.95 -4.43 -19.05
N LYS A 105 -7.80 -4.20 -20.35
CA LYS A 105 -8.79 -3.45 -21.14
C LYS A 105 -10.15 -4.17 -21.19
N GLY A 106 -10.13 -5.50 -21.20
CA GLY A 106 -11.31 -6.36 -21.09
C GLY A 106 -11.96 -6.41 -19.70
N GLY A 107 -11.33 -5.79 -18.69
CA GLY A 107 -11.87 -5.67 -17.33
C GLY A 107 -11.26 -6.62 -16.31
N GLU A 108 -10.25 -7.41 -16.69
CA GLU A 108 -9.59 -8.31 -15.75
C GLU A 108 -8.63 -7.54 -14.82
N MET A 109 -9.00 -7.42 -13.54
CA MET A 109 -8.27 -6.63 -12.54
C MET A 109 -8.02 -7.42 -11.24
N ASN A 110 -7.59 -8.66 -11.38
CA ASN A 110 -7.35 -9.59 -10.27
C ASN A 110 -5.95 -9.40 -9.62
N PHE A 111 -5.51 -8.16 -9.43
CA PHE A 111 -4.21 -7.83 -8.85
C PHE A 111 -4.25 -6.55 -8.00
N ASP A 112 -3.34 -6.45 -7.04
CA ASP A 112 -3.20 -5.33 -6.10
C ASP A 112 -1.99 -4.44 -6.40
N VAL A 113 -0.97 -4.98 -7.06
CA VAL A 113 0.26 -4.27 -7.44
C VAL A 113 0.61 -4.58 -8.88
N VAL A 114 0.97 -3.53 -9.62
CA VAL A 114 1.53 -3.65 -10.97
C VAL A 114 2.99 -3.24 -10.93
N ILE A 115 3.85 -4.08 -11.46
CA ILE A 115 5.28 -3.83 -11.65
C ILE A 115 5.54 -3.86 -13.16
N ALA A 116 6.39 -2.97 -13.65
CA ALA A 116 6.73 -2.92 -15.07
C ALA A 116 8.24 -2.77 -15.26
N THR A 117 8.76 -3.36 -16.33
CA THR A 117 10.09 -2.99 -16.83
C THR A 117 10.02 -1.68 -17.64
N PRO A 118 11.12 -0.91 -17.76
CA PRO A 118 11.10 0.37 -18.48
C PRO A 118 10.62 0.28 -19.93
N ASP A 119 10.93 -0.80 -20.63
CA ASP A 119 10.49 -1.12 -21.99
C ASP A 119 8.97 -1.40 -22.06
N ALA A 120 8.39 -1.95 -21.00
CA ALA A 120 6.96 -2.24 -20.92
C ALA A 120 6.09 -0.99 -20.68
N MET A 121 6.69 0.14 -20.30
CA MET A 121 5.97 1.39 -20.04
C MET A 121 5.21 1.93 -21.26
N ARG A 122 5.65 1.59 -22.49
CA ARG A 122 4.91 1.94 -23.72
C ARG A 122 3.50 1.34 -23.73
N VAL A 123 3.38 0.09 -23.28
CA VAL A 123 2.11 -0.64 -23.23
C VAL A 123 1.29 -0.20 -22.02
N VAL A 124 1.92 -0.15 -20.85
CA VAL A 124 1.28 0.26 -19.59
C VAL A 124 0.76 1.70 -19.64
N GLY A 125 1.43 2.59 -20.38
CA GLY A 125 1.00 3.97 -20.60
C GLY A 125 -0.39 4.08 -21.23
N GLN A 126 -0.77 3.14 -22.10
CA GLN A 126 -2.11 3.10 -22.69
C GLN A 126 -3.20 2.75 -21.66
N LEU A 127 -2.83 2.07 -20.58
CA LEU A 127 -3.73 1.68 -19.49
C LEU A 127 -3.88 2.79 -18.43
N GLY A 128 -3.27 3.97 -18.63
CA GLY A 128 -3.24 5.05 -17.65
C GLY A 128 -4.64 5.51 -17.19
N GLN A 129 -5.64 5.50 -18.08
CA GLN A 129 -7.02 5.83 -17.73
C GLN A 129 -7.68 4.80 -16.80
N ILE A 130 -7.23 3.54 -16.82
CA ILE A 130 -7.78 2.44 -16.03
C ILE A 130 -6.98 2.29 -14.72
N LEU A 131 -5.65 2.22 -14.81
CA LEU A 131 -4.76 1.98 -13.67
C LEU A 131 -4.50 3.24 -12.84
N GLY A 132 -4.54 4.43 -13.46
CA GLY A 132 -4.24 5.71 -12.82
C GLY A 132 -5.21 6.06 -11.67
N PRO A 133 -6.53 6.13 -11.91
CA PRO A 133 -7.52 6.45 -10.88
C PRO A 133 -7.52 5.47 -9.70
N ARG A 134 -7.10 4.22 -9.95
CA ARG A 134 -7.00 3.16 -8.93
C ARG A 134 -5.66 3.15 -8.18
N GLY A 135 -4.72 4.03 -8.53
CA GLY A 135 -3.39 4.06 -7.90
C GLY A 135 -2.51 2.86 -8.23
N LEU A 136 -2.88 2.06 -9.24
CA LEU A 136 -2.15 0.87 -9.66
C LEU A 136 -1.06 1.17 -10.70
N MET A 137 -1.05 2.39 -11.24
CA MET A 137 -0.09 2.77 -12.28
C MET A 137 1.36 2.70 -11.75
N PRO A 138 2.24 1.91 -12.39
CA PRO A 138 3.65 1.81 -12.01
C PRO A 138 4.34 3.16 -12.05
N ASN A 139 5.21 3.43 -11.08
CA ASN A 139 6.01 4.65 -11.03
C ASN A 139 7.45 4.36 -10.53
N PRO A 140 8.48 4.90 -11.21
CA PRO A 140 9.87 4.69 -10.80
C PRO A 140 10.17 5.23 -9.39
N LYS A 141 9.47 6.28 -8.93
CA LYS A 141 9.66 6.86 -7.59
C LYS A 141 9.29 5.91 -6.43
N VAL A 142 8.50 4.87 -6.71
CA VAL A 142 8.11 3.86 -5.71
C VAL A 142 8.69 2.47 -6.05
N GLY A 143 9.69 2.43 -6.94
CA GLY A 143 10.40 1.19 -7.29
C GLY A 143 9.61 0.18 -8.11
N THR A 144 8.39 0.50 -8.56
CA THR A 144 7.56 -0.42 -9.37
C THR A 144 7.84 -0.32 -10.87
N VAL A 145 8.76 0.57 -11.28
CA VAL A 145 9.35 0.58 -12.62
C VAL A 145 10.85 0.35 -12.45
N THR A 146 11.31 -0.84 -12.79
CA THR A 146 12.70 -1.25 -12.57
C THR A 146 13.12 -2.37 -13.52
N ALA A 147 14.42 -2.46 -13.81
CA ALA A 147 15.00 -3.61 -14.50
C ALA A 147 15.15 -4.82 -13.56
N ASP A 148 15.28 -4.60 -12.25
CA ASP A 148 15.35 -5.68 -11.25
C ASP A 148 13.94 -6.12 -10.81
N VAL A 149 13.29 -6.87 -11.69
CA VAL A 149 11.92 -7.34 -11.51
C VAL A 149 11.81 -8.34 -10.35
N SER A 150 12.82 -9.18 -10.14
CA SER A 150 12.82 -10.19 -9.08
C SER A 150 12.73 -9.53 -7.71
N THR A 151 13.58 -8.53 -7.45
CA THR A 151 13.57 -7.81 -6.17
C THR A 151 12.28 -7.03 -5.98
N ALA A 152 11.75 -6.40 -7.04
CA ALA A 152 10.49 -5.67 -6.96
C ALA A 152 9.31 -6.58 -6.60
N VAL A 153 9.23 -7.78 -7.20
CA VAL A 153 8.18 -8.77 -6.88
C VAL A 153 8.31 -9.25 -5.44
N LYS A 154 9.53 -9.56 -4.98
CA LYS A 154 9.78 -9.98 -3.60
C LYS A 154 9.38 -8.90 -2.60
N ASN A 155 9.76 -7.64 -2.84
CA ASN A 155 9.40 -6.51 -1.98
C ASN A 155 7.88 -6.31 -1.93
N ALA A 156 7.21 -6.36 -3.09
CA ALA A 156 5.76 -6.22 -3.15
C ALA A 156 5.05 -7.33 -2.36
N LYS A 157 5.54 -8.58 -2.43
CA LYS A 157 5.01 -9.70 -1.64
C LYS A 157 5.40 -9.67 -0.16
N ALA A 158 6.54 -9.06 0.18
CA ALA A 158 6.98 -8.86 1.56
C ALA A 158 6.22 -7.75 2.31
N GLY A 159 5.24 -7.10 1.68
CA GLY A 159 4.46 -6.04 2.31
C GLY A 159 5.04 -4.65 2.14
N GLN A 160 5.65 -4.36 0.97
CA GLN A 160 6.05 -3.00 0.63
C GLN A 160 4.84 -2.05 0.65
N VAL A 161 4.94 -1.00 1.45
CA VAL A 161 3.94 0.05 1.55
C VAL A 161 4.40 1.25 0.73
N ARG A 162 3.46 1.82 -0.02
CA ARG A 162 3.67 3.00 -0.86
C ARG A 162 2.92 4.15 -0.24
N TYR A 163 3.60 5.27 -0.03
CA TYR A 163 3.01 6.45 0.58
C TYR A 163 3.20 7.68 -0.29
N ARG A 164 2.23 8.59 -0.18
CA ARG A 164 2.22 9.88 -0.86
C ARG A 164 1.46 10.88 0.00
N THR A 165 1.94 12.11 0.06
CA THR A 165 1.21 13.22 0.68
C THR A 165 -0.12 13.46 -0.02
N ASP A 166 -1.19 13.54 0.77
CA ASP A 166 -2.50 13.97 0.29
C ASP A 166 -2.55 15.50 0.06
N LYS A 167 -3.73 16.03 -0.25
CA LYS A 167 -3.94 17.47 -0.48
C LYS A 167 -3.79 18.33 0.78
N ALA A 168 -3.76 17.72 1.96
CA ALA A 168 -3.58 18.37 3.26
C ALA A 168 -2.13 18.24 3.78
N GLY A 169 -1.23 17.57 3.05
CA GLY A 169 0.15 17.34 3.50
C GLY A 169 0.28 16.19 4.50
N ILE A 170 -0.73 15.31 4.58
CA ILE A 170 -0.75 14.14 5.47
C ILE A 170 -0.33 12.91 4.66
N ILE A 171 0.51 12.08 5.27
CA ILE A 171 0.80 10.73 4.80
C ILE A 171 -0.04 9.74 5.60
N HIS A 172 -0.64 8.80 4.88
CA HIS A 172 -1.37 7.67 5.44
C HIS A 172 -0.60 6.39 5.08
N CYS A 173 -0.32 5.55 6.07
CA CYS A 173 0.48 4.34 5.89
C CYS A 173 -0.11 3.19 6.73
N PRO A 174 -0.54 2.06 6.13
CA PRO A 174 -0.89 0.86 6.89
C PRO A 174 0.38 0.26 7.50
N ILE A 175 0.38 0.02 8.82
CA ILE A 175 1.50 -0.59 9.55
C ILE A 175 1.23 -2.05 9.93
N GLY A 176 0.02 -2.55 9.73
CA GLY A 176 -0.32 -3.95 9.98
C GLY A 176 -1.81 -4.15 10.16
N ARG A 177 -2.18 -5.26 10.80
CA ARG A 177 -3.56 -5.62 11.10
C ARG A 177 -3.78 -5.80 12.60
N SER A 178 -5.04 -5.81 13.02
CA SER A 178 -5.42 -5.96 14.43
C SER A 178 -5.03 -7.31 15.05
N ASP A 179 -4.68 -8.30 14.23
CA ASP A 179 -4.19 -9.62 14.65
C ASP A 179 -2.66 -9.68 14.83
N PHE A 180 -1.92 -8.62 14.50
CA PHE A 180 -0.47 -8.55 14.71
C PHE A 180 -0.13 -8.35 16.18
N GLU A 181 0.99 -8.91 16.64
CA GLU A 181 1.52 -8.59 17.97
C GLU A 181 1.90 -7.11 18.09
N VAL A 182 1.80 -6.56 19.31
CA VAL A 182 2.05 -5.13 19.56
C VAL A 182 3.50 -4.77 19.20
N ASP A 183 4.46 -5.65 19.51
CA ASP A 183 5.86 -5.44 19.17
C ASP A 183 6.10 -5.42 17.65
N ALA A 184 5.42 -6.29 16.90
CA ALA A 184 5.51 -6.31 15.44
C ALA A 184 4.95 -5.01 14.80
N LEU A 185 3.85 -4.49 15.35
CA LEU A 185 3.29 -3.19 14.94
C LEU A 185 4.22 -2.03 15.31
N LYS A 186 4.90 -2.12 16.46
CA LYS A 186 5.85 -1.11 16.92
C LYS A 186 7.11 -1.07 16.06
N GLU A 187 7.60 -2.21 15.59
CA GLU A 187 8.73 -2.27 14.65
C GLU A 187 8.38 -1.78 13.24
N ASN A 188 7.11 -1.91 12.84
CA ASN A 188 6.62 -1.42 11.56
C ASN A 188 6.36 0.11 11.54
N LEU A 189 6.15 0.72 12.71
CA LEU A 189 5.89 2.16 12.88
C LEU A 189 7.19 2.97 12.83
#